data_AF-A0AAE9SE10-F1
#
_entry.id   AF-A0AAE9SE10-F1
#
_cell.length_a   1.000
_cell.length_b   1.000
_cell.length_c   1.000
_cell.angle_alpha   90.00
_cell.angle_beta   90.00
_cell.angle_gamma   90.00
#
_symmetry.space_group_name_H-M   'P 1'
#
loop_
_entity.id
_entity.type
_entity.pdbx_description
1 polymer ?
#
loop_
_entity_poly.entity_id
_entity_poly.type
_entity_poly.pdbx_seq_one_letter_code
_entity_poly.pdbx_strand_id
1 'polypeptide(L)'
;MSTILILVVVGLVAYAMLKRFNPQATLLTAGLVLLAYAQWAGISNILPAENSQGFWFFDLWEKFAMVTNSRLASTGLTLVAIAGVATYLNQIGASAALVKATSKPIMALKNPYVLLAIILLLVSILYVFITGATSLSLLLMGTLYPLLRNAGISAKTAVATIVIPTAWEFGPGQINAVIGAKAIHIEVMPFVVDHQLLFQIALLVTIPFVNIMWQRHCDRKEGHDAAAERGKYLHELEAKHENTPGYYALLPVIPFVFLFGFSELFVSAIKMTIPVAMMSTMTLCIIIEALRYRSLNKAFANFEAWLTGTGMIFGSVLTLMLAAEFFSAGLTNIGAITQLIDLAKSFDLNPLGLSLVFSLFILLTAFITGSGNAPVMAFIPIVPLVSGQFDINPLLLLVPILFAAGIGRTISPVAGVIITVAGIANLSPVDVVKRTFVPMMASMVVVMVLTAIRYI
;
A
#
# COMPACT_ATOMS: atom_id res chain seq x y z
N MET A 1 4.59 20.95 -29.86
CA MET A 1 3.62 19.91 -30.28
C MET A 1 3.47 18.76 -29.26
N SER A 2 4.46 18.48 -28.41
CA SER A 2 4.40 17.39 -27.41
C SER A 2 3.36 17.60 -26.29
N THR A 3 3.13 18.84 -25.83
CA THR A 3 2.27 19.11 -24.66
C THR A 3 0.80 18.74 -24.90
N ILE A 4 0.30 18.92 -26.13
CA ILE A 4 -1.07 18.58 -26.52
C ILE A 4 -1.26 17.06 -26.49
N LEU A 5 -0.32 16.29 -27.04
CA LEU A 5 -0.38 14.83 -27.01
C LEU A 5 -0.39 14.30 -25.57
N ILE A 6 0.45 14.87 -24.70
CA ILE A 6 0.53 14.51 -23.28
C ILE A 6 -0.82 14.75 -22.59
N LEU A 7 -1.39 15.95 -22.76
CA LEU A 7 -2.69 16.30 -22.18
C LEU A 7 -3.82 15.43 -22.74
N VAL A 8 -3.77 15.08 -24.03
CA VAL A 8 -4.74 14.18 -24.66
C VAL A 8 -4.61 12.76 -24.11
N VAL A 9 -3.41 12.20 -24.01
CA VAL A 9 -3.21 10.82 -23.50
C VAL A 9 -3.55 10.73 -22.02
N VAL A 10 -3.11 11.68 -21.20
CA VAL A 10 -3.49 11.74 -19.78
C VAL A 10 -5.00 11.94 -19.63
N GLY A 11 -5.61 12.81 -20.45
CA GLY A 11 -7.05 13.02 -20.49
C GLY A 11 -7.84 11.78 -20.91
N LEU A 12 -7.33 11.02 -21.89
CA LEU A 12 -7.92 9.76 -22.35
C LEU A 12 -7.82 8.65 -21.30
N VAL A 13 -6.67 8.54 -20.61
CA VAL A 13 -6.51 7.60 -19.49
C VAL A 13 -7.49 7.94 -18.38
N ALA A 14 -7.55 9.21 -17.97
CA ALA A 14 -8.50 9.68 -16.96
C ALA A 14 -9.96 9.41 -17.39
N TYR A 15 -10.31 9.71 -18.64
CA TYR A 15 -11.63 9.42 -19.20
C TYR A 15 -11.97 7.92 -19.21
N ALA A 16 -11.04 7.06 -19.63
CA ALA A 16 -11.22 5.61 -19.65
C ALA A 16 -11.41 5.03 -18.23
N MET A 17 -10.64 5.53 -17.26
CA MET A 17 -10.82 5.18 -15.84
C MET A 17 -12.20 5.60 -15.34
N LEU A 18 -12.66 6.81 -15.68
CA LEU A 18 -14.00 7.31 -15.32
C LEU A 18 -15.13 6.51 -15.98
N LYS A 19 -14.91 5.98 -17.19
CA LYS A 19 -15.84 5.09 -17.91
C LYS A 19 -15.77 3.62 -17.49
N ARG A 20 -15.02 3.29 -16.44
CA ARG A 20 -14.87 1.92 -15.88
C ARG A 20 -14.25 0.92 -16.86
N PHE A 21 -13.36 1.36 -17.73
CA PHE A 21 -12.58 0.43 -18.56
C PHE A 21 -11.60 -0.34 -17.67
N ASN A 22 -11.12 -1.50 -18.15
CA ASN A 22 -10.15 -2.30 -17.40
C ASN A 22 -8.88 -1.47 -17.11
N PRO A 23 -8.53 -1.22 -15.83
CA PRO A 23 -7.39 -0.36 -15.47
C PRO A 23 -6.05 -0.86 -16.00
N GLN A 24 -5.80 -2.17 -15.92
CA GLN A 24 -4.55 -2.79 -16.34
C GLN A 24 -4.34 -2.59 -17.85
N ALA A 25 -5.35 -2.91 -18.66
CA ALA A 25 -5.30 -2.75 -20.10
C ALA A 25 -5.17 -1.27 -20.50
N THR A 26 -5.88 -0.37 -19.81
CA THR A 26 -5.85 1.07 -20.09
C THR A 26 -4.45 1.66 -19.88
N LEU A 27 -3.84 1.40 -18.72
CA LEU A 27 -2.52 1.92 -18.37
C LEU A 27 -1.43 1.29 -19.25
N LEU A 28 -1.49 -0.02 -19.50
CA LEU A 28 -0.53 -0.71 -20.35
C LEU A 28 -0.54 -0.15 -21.78
N THR A 29 -1.74 0.02 -22.35
CA THR A 29 -1.92 0.57 -23.70
C THR A 29 -1.42 2.01 -23.78
N ALA A 30 -1.74 2.83 -22.77
CA ALA A 30 -1.26 4.20 -22.73
C ALA A 30 0.27 4.26 -22.63
N GLY A 31 0.90 3.41 -21.82
CA GLY A 31 2.36 3.30 -21.73
C GLY A 31 3.00 2.92 -23.06
N LEU A 32 2.42 1.93 -23.77
CA LEU A 32 2.89 1.53 -25.10
C LEU A 32 2.82 2.69 -26.10
N VAL A 33 1.69 3.40 -26.15
CA VAL A 33 1.50 4.55 -27.07
C VAL A 33 2.51 5.66 -26.78
N LEU A 34 2.73 5.98 -25.51
CA LEU A 34 3.68 7.03 -25.12
C LEU A 34 5.13 6.67 -25.45
N LEU A 35 5.55 5.42 -25.17
CA LEU A 35 6.88 4.94 -25.49
C LEU A 35 7.12 4.85 -26.99
N ALA A 36 6.14 4.36 -27.75
CA ALA A 36 6.20 4.32 -29.21
C ALA A 36 6.31 5.74 -29.80
N TYR A 37 5.55 6.69 -29.26
CA TYR A 37 5.64 8.08 -29.67
C TYR A 37 7.00 8.71 -29.32
N ALA A 38 7.53 8.45 -28.11
CA ALA A 38 8.85 8.96 -27.70
C ALA A 38 9.96 8.55 -28.67
N GLN A 39 9.93 7.30 -29.12
CA GLN A 39 10.88 6.76 -30.09
C GLN A 39 10.66 7.36 -31.48
N TRP A 40 9.41 7.37 -31.96
CA TRP A 40 9.08 7.86 -33.30
C TRP A 40 9.37 9.36 -33.45
N ALA A 41 9.10 10.15 -32.40
CA ALA A 41 9.35 11.58 -32.37
C ALA A 41 10.83 11.93 -32.07
N GLY A 42 11.71 10.93 -31.86
CA GLY A 42 13.13 11.14 -31.58
C GLY A 42 13.42 11.85 -30.26
N ILE A 43 12.47 11.83 -29.30
CA ILE A 43 12.60 12.53 -28.01
C ILE A 43 13.56 11.76 -27.09
N SER A 44 13.37 10.45 -27.00
CA SER A 44 14.21 9.57 -26.19
C SER A 44 14.10 8.15 -26.73
N ASN A 45 15.17 7.37 -26.60
CA ASN A 45 15.11 5.94 -26.91
C ASN A 45 14.33 5.18 -25.82
N ILE A 46 13.56 4.17 -26.22
CA ILE A 46 12.79 3.30 -25.30
C ILE A 46 13.73 2.59 -24.32
N LEU A 47 14.87 2.11 -24.85
CA LEU A 47 15.95 1.46 -24.12
C LEU A 47 17.30 2.12 -24.46
N PRO A 48 18.29 2.08 -23.55
CA PRO A 48 19.67 2.36 -23.90
C PRO A 48 20.15 1.45 -25.04
N ALA A 49 21.09 1.92 -25.86
CA ALA A 49 21.57 1.18 -27.04
C ALA A 49 22.11 -0.22 -26.70
N GLU A 50 22.72 -0.37 -25.52
CA GLU A 50 23.25 -1.64 -25.00
C GLU A 50 22.17 -2.71 -24.73
N ASN A 51 20.93 -2.27 -24.51
CA ASN A 51 19.79 -3.13 -24.16
C ASN A 51 18.75 -3.22 -25.30
N SER A 52 19.03 -2.60 -26.46
CA SER A 52 18.14 -2.64 -27.61
C SER A 52 18.17 -4.01 -28.28
N GLN A 53 17.00 -4.48 -28.69
CA GLN A 53 16.79 -5.68 -29.50
C GLN A 53 16.99 -5.40 -31.01
N GLY A 54 17.50 -4.22 -31.37
CA GLY A 54 17.76 -3.79 -32.75
C GLY A 54 16.53 -3.27 -33.50
N PHE A 55 15.31 -3.67 -33.10
CA PHE A 55 14.06 -3.12 -33.64
C PHE A 55 13.19 -2.52 -32.53
N TRP A 56 12.81 -1.25 -32.70
CA TRP A 56 12.13 -0.46 -31.68
C TRP A 56 10.81 -1.06 -31.17
N PHE A 57 10.10 -1.82 -32.01
CA PHE A 57 8.89 -2.52 -31.59
C PHE A 57 9.19 -3.59 -30.54
N PHE A 58 10.28 -4.33 -30.69
CA PHE A 58 10.71 -5.30 -29.69
C PHE A 58 11.29 -4.60 -28.46
N ASP A 59 11.89 -3.42 -28.61
CA ASP A 59 12.33 -2.61 -27.47
C ASP A 59 11.17 -2.20 -26.54
N LEU A 60 9.95 -2.02 -27.06
CA LEU A 60 8.75 -1.79 -26.24
C LEU A 60 8.47 -2.97 -25.31
N TRP A 61 8.51 -4.18 -25.86
CA TRP A 61 8.22 -5.40 -25.11
C TRP A 61 9.38 -5.80 -24.20
N GLU A 62 10.62 -5.52 -24.61
CA GLU A 62 11.80 -5.69 -23.76
C GLU A 62 11.75 -4.72 -22.58
N LYS A 63 11.35 -3.46 -22.79
CA LYS A 63 11.09 -2.52 -21.70
C LYS A 63 10.04 -3.07 -20.74
N PHE A 64 8.97 -3.66 -21.26
CA PHE A 64 7.92 -4.29 -20.43
C PHE A 64 8.48 -5.48 -19.64
N ALA A 65 9.29 -6.32 -20.27
CA ALA A 65 9.95 -7.45 -19.62
C ALA A 65 10.91 -7.00 -18.50
N MET A 66 11.72 -5.96 -18.73
CA MET A 66 12.62 -5.40 -17.72
C MET A 66 11.88 -4.84 -16.51
N VAL A 67 10.81 -4.06 -16.74
CA VAL A 67 9.93 -3.54 -15.67
C VAL A 67 9.31 -4.70 -14.89
N THR A 68 8.82 -5.70 -15.62
CA THR A 68 8.20 -6.90 -15.03
C THR A 68 9.17 -7.69 -14.16
N ASN A 69 10.38 -7.96 -14.66
CA ASN A 69 11.41 -8.69 -13.92
C ASN A 69 11.83 -7.94 -12.65
N SER A 70 12.06 -6.63 -12.76
CA SER A 70 12.43 -5.79 -11.61
C SER A 70 11.35 -5.81 -10.51
N ARG A 71 10.09 -5.71 -10.92
CA ARG A 71 8.97 -5.62 -9.97
C ARG A 71 8.50 -6.95 -9.42
N LEU A 72 8.54 -8.01 -10.21
CA LEU A 72 8.35 -9.37 -9.71
C LEU A 72 9.38 -9.69 -8.63
N ALA A 73 10.65 -9.41 -8.89
CA ALA A 73 11.74 -9.72 -7.95
C ALA A 73 11.68 -8.88 -6.67
N SER A 74 11.36 -7.58 -6.76
CA SER A 74 11.34 -6.69 -5.59
C SER A 74 10.03 -6.76 -4.79
N THR A 75 8.94 -6.36 -5.42
CA THR A 75 7.65 -6.13 -4.73
C THR A 75 6.75 -7.35 -4.88
N GLY A 76 6.68 -7.92 -6.09
CA GLY A 76 5.75 -8.99 -6.44
C GLY A 76 5.93 -10.26 -5.62
N LEU A 77 7.17 -10.70 -5.42
CA LEU A 77 7.49 -11.86 -4.58
C LEU A 77 6.95 -11.67 -3.16
N THR A 78 7.09 -10.48 -2.60
CA THR A 78 6.58 -10.14 -1.27
C THR A 78 5.07 -10.23 -1.22
N LEU A 79 4.37 -9.65 -2.21
CA LEU A 79 2.89 -9.66 -2.25
C LEU A 79 2.34 -11.08 -2.33
N VAL A 80 2.91 -11.87 -3.23
CA VAL A 80 2.52 -13.26 -3.47
C VAL A 80 2.78 -14.12 -2.24
N ALA A 81 3.96 -14.01 -1.64
CA ALA A 81 4.33 -14.82 -0.49
C ALA A 81 3.39 -14.60 0.70
N ILE A 82 3.02 -13.35 0.99
CA ILE A 82 2.14 -13.03 2.12
C ILE A 82 0.72 -13.50 1.85
N ALA A 83 0.20 -13.26 0.65
CA ALA A 83 -1.16 -13.67 0.31
C ALA A 83 -1.32 -15.18 0.27
N GLY A 84 -0.33 -15.90 -0.27
CA GLY A 84 -0.30 -17.35 -0.20
C GLY A 84 -0.31 -17.85 1.24
N VAL A 85 0.54 -17.29 2.11
CA VAL A 85 0.60 -17.69 3.53
C VAL A 85 -0.67 -17.33 4.29
N ALA A 86 -1.24 -16.13 4.08
CA ALA A 86 -2.49 -15.72 4.72
C ALA A 86 -3.65 -16.64 4.33
N THR A 87 -3.75 -16.99 3.04
CA THR A 87 -4.78 -17.90 2.54
C THR A 87 -4.58 -19.31 3.10
N TYR A 88 -3.33 -19.78 3.17
CA TYR A 88 -3.00 -21.08 3.75
C TYR A 88 -3.29 -21.17 5.25
N LEU A 89 -2.89 -20.16 6.04
CA LEU A 89 -3.16 -20.09 7.48
C LEU A 89 -4.67 -20.12 7.79
N ASN A 90 -5.47 -19.46 6.94
CA ASN A 90 -6.91 -19.53 7.04
C ASN A 90 -7.42 -20.95 6.72
N GLN A 91 -6.92 -21.57 5.65
CA GLN A 91 -7.31 -22.92 5.23
C GLN A 91 -7.05 -23.99 6.29
N ILE A 92 -5.89 -23.94 6.97
CA ILE A 92 -5.54 -24.90 8.02
C ILE A 92 -6.22 -24.60 9.38
N GLY A 93 -7.04 -23.55 9.45
CA GLY A 93 -7.76 -23.14 10.67
C GLY A 93 -6.90 -22.38 11.68
N ALA A 94 -5.68 -21.95 11.33
CA ALA A 94 -4.81 -21.20 12.25
C ALA A 94 -5.38 -19.83 12.62
N SER A 95 -6.06 -19.18 11.67
CA SER A 95 -6.81 -17.95 11.92
C SER A 95 -7.94 -18.17 12.94
N ALA A 96 -8.65 -19.31 12.87
CA ALA A 96 -9.68 -19.67 13.85
C ALA A 96 -9.10 -19.88 15.26
N ALA A 97 -7.99 -20.61 15.36
CA ALA A 97 -7.30 -20.85 16.62
C ALA A 97 -6.80 -19.55 17.26
N LEU A 98 -6.24 -18.62 16.47
CA LEU A 98 -5.80 -17.31 16.94
C LEU A 98 -6.97 -16.48 17.50
N VAL A 99 -8.10 -16.43 16.78
CA VAL A 99 -9.32 -15.76 17.26
C VAL A 99 -9.81 -16.39 18.56
N LYS A 100 -9.84 -17.72 18.65
CA LYS A 100 -10.26 -18.43 19.86
C LYS A 100 -9.39 -18.08 21.06
N ALA A 101 -8.06 -18.12 20.89
CA ALA A 101 -7.09 -17.84 21.95
C ALA A 101 -7.18 -16.39 22.46
N THR A 102 -7.48 -15.45 21.58
CA THR A 102 -7.54 -14.01 21.90
C THR A 102 -8.98 -13.51 22.14
N SER A 103 -9.99 -14.37 21.96
CA SER A 103 -11.40 -14.01 22.10
C SER A 103 -11.72 -13.50 23.51
N LYS A 104 -11.24 -14.16 24.57
CA LYS A 104 -11.49 -13.76 25.96
C LYS A 104 -10.97 -12.34 26.29
N PRO A 105 -9.69 -11.98 26.07
CA PRO A 105 -9.20 -10.63 26.36
C PRO A 105 -9.86 -9.58 25.45
N ILE A 106 -10.14 -9.91 24.18
CA ILE A 106 -10.85 -9.01 23.28
C ILE A 106 -12.31 -8.82 23.71
N MET A 107 -12.97 -9.87 24.22
CA MET A 107 -14.34 -9.81 24.76
C MET A 107 -14.42 -9.00 26.06
N ALA A 108 -13.33 -8.93 26.83
CA ALA A 108 -13.25 -8.09 28.03
C ALA A 108 -13.29 -6.58 27.72
N LEU A 109 -12.84 -6.17 26.52
CA LEU A 109 -12.94 -4.77 26.09
C LEU A 109 -14.39 -4.42 25.73
N LYS A 110 -15.10 -3.74 26.62
CA LYS A 110 -16.52 -3.39 26.39
C LYS A 110 -16.74 -2.48 25.17
N ASN A 111 -15.74 -1.70 24.77
CA ASN A 111 -15.85 -0.78 23.65
C ASN A 111 -15.01 -1.25 22.43
N PRO A 112 -15.64 -1.75 21.35
CA PRO A 112 -14.93 -2.21 20.15
C PRO A 112 -14.16 -1.08 19.44
N TYR A 113 -14.53 0.18 19.66
CA TYR A 113 -13.84 1.32 19.06
C TYR A 113 -12.52 1.65 19.78
N VAL A 114 -12.37 1.33 21.07
CA VAL A 114 -11.07 1.46 21.76
C VAL A 114 -10.08 0.45 21.20
N LEU A 115 -10.55 -0.75 20.85
CA LEU A 115 -9.75 -1.76 20.16
C LEU A 115 -9.23 -1.25 18.81
N LEU A 116 -10.02 -0.47 18.07
CA LEU A 116 -9.57 0.16 16.81
C LEU A 116 -8.40 1.12 17.04
N ALA A 117 -8.44 1.97 18.06
CA ALA A 117 -7.33 2.88 18.36
C ALA A 117 -6.04 2.12 18.69
N ILE A 118 -6.12 1.09 19.55
CA ILE A 118 -4.95 0.28 19.93
C ILE A 118 -4.35 -0.39 18.69
N ILE A 119 -5.19 -0.95 17.82
CA ILE A 119 -4.74 -1.61 16.60
C ILE A 119 -4.13 -0.62 15.62
N LEU A 120 -4.73 0.56 15.43
CA LEU A 120 -4.14 1.60 14.58
C LEU A 120 -2.73 1.98 15.04
N LEU A 121 -2.54 2.18 16.35
CA LEU A 121 -1.22 2.51 16.92
C LEU A 121 -0.22 1.37 16.68
N LEU A 122 -0.62 0.13 17.00
CA LEU A 122 0.22 -1.05 16.82
C LEU A 122 0.64 -1.22 15.36
N VAL A 123 -0.32 -1.13 14.43
CA VAL A 123 -0.04 -1.28 13.00
C VAL A 123 0.86 -0.17 12.49
N SER A 124 0.69 1.06 12.98
CA SER A 124 1.52 2.19 12.58
C SER A 124 2.98 2.00 13.02
N ILE A 125 3.21 1.40 14.19
CA ILE A 125 4.56 1.02 14.66
C ILE A 125 5.12 -0.09 13.78
N LEU A 126 4.34 -1.12 13.46
CA LEU A 126 4.77 -2.21 12.57
C LEU A 126 5.16 -1.69 11.18
N TYR A 127 4.48 -0.66 10.68
CA TYR A 127 4.75 -0.09 9.36
C TYR A 127 6.11 0.61 9.27
N VAL A 128 6.70 1.04 10.39
CA VAL A 128 8.07 1.58 10.41
C VAL A 128 9.08 0.52 9.97
N PHE A 129 8.84 -0.75 10.33
CA PHE A 129 9.74 -1.87 10.09
C PHE A 129 9.39 -2.64 8.81
N ILE A 130 8.10 -2.69 8.45
CA ILE A 130 7.61 -3.44 7.30
C ILE A 130 7.46 -2.48 6.13
N THR A 131 8.40 -2.54 5.20
CA THR A 131 8.40 -1.70 4.00
C THR A 131 7.36 -2.22 3.00
N GLY A 132 6.33 -1.42 2.74
CA GLY A 132 5.29 -1.70 1.75
C GLY A 132 3.89 -1.90 2.31
N ALA A 133 2.96 -1.04 1.88
CA ALA A 133 1.58 -1.00 2.35
C ALA A 133 0.79 -2.29 2.10
N THR A 134 0.92 -2.86 0.89
CA THR A 134 0.23 -4.10 0.52
C THR A 134 0.72 -5.26 1.37
N SER A 135 2.04 -5.32 1.60
CA SER A 135 2.69 -6.38 2.38
C SER A 135 2.17 -6.40 3.82
N LEU A 136 2.22 -5.24 4.49
CA LEU A 136 1.71 -5.13 5.85
C LEU A 136 0.21 -5.43 5.91
N SER A 137 -0.59 -4.85 5.02
CA SER A 137 -2.06 -5.04 5.05
C SER A 137 -2.45 -6.51 4.85
N LEU A 138 -1.81 -7.20 3.92
CA LEU A 138 -2.04 -8.63 3.68
C LEU A 138 -1.72 -9.49 4.90
N LEU A 139 -0.59 -9.19 5.57
CA LEU A 139 -0.19 -9.88 6.78
C LEU A 139 -1.22 -9.70 7.90
N LEU A 140 -1.78 -8.49 8.01
CA LEU A 140 -2.81 -8.16 9.00
C LEU A 140 -4.18 -8.74 8.66
N MET A 141 -4.48 -8.98 7.38
CA MET A 141 -5.70 -9.68 6.96
C MET A 141 -5.71 -11.15 7.41
N GLY A 142 -4.55 -11.81 7.47
CA GLY A 142 -4.46 -13.18 8.01
C GLY A 142 -4.57 -13.26 9.54
N THR A 143 -4.30 -12.15 10.23
CA THR A 143 -4.08 -12.14 11.69
C THR A 143 -5.06 -11.25 12.45
N LEU A 144 -5.03 -9.94 12.24
CA LEU A 144 -5.87 -8.98 12.96
C LEU A 144 -7.30 -8.92 12.43
N TYR A 145 -7.53 -9.13 11.13
CA TYR A 145 -8.88 -9.07 10.56
C TYR A 145 -9.85 -10.06 11.25
N PRO A 146 -9.48 -11.35 11.43
CA PRO A 146 -10.31 -12.29 12.19
C PRO A 146 -10.64 -11.82 13.62
N LEU A 147 -9.67 -11.19 14.29
CA LEU A 147 -9.83 -10.66 15.65
C LEU A 147 -10.85 -9.51 15.71
N LEU A 148 -10.72 -8.57 14.77
CA LEU A 148 -11.60 -7.41 14.65
C LEU A 148 -13.04 -7.85 14.39
N ARG A 149 -13.24 -8.78 13.46
CA ARG A 149 -14.57 -9.34 13.16
C ARG A 149 -15.18 -10.01 14.37
N ASN A 150 -14.40 -10.81 15.11
CA ASN A 150 -14.88 -11.45 16.32
C ASN A 150 -15.23 -10.47 17.46
N ALA A 151 -14.56 -9.32 17.50
CA ALA A 151 -14.89 -8.23 18.42
C ALA A 151 -16.21 -7.52 18.09
N GLY A 152 -16.90 -7.89 17.01
CA GLY A 152 -18.16 -7.28 16.56
C GLY A 152 -17.96 -6.12 15.57
N ILE A 153 -16.74 -5.85 15.14
CA ILE A 153 -16.43 -4.75 14.21
C ILE A 153 -16.84 -5.15 12.80
N SER A 154 -17.55 -4.27 12.08
CA SER A 154 -17.99 -4.50 10.71
C SER A 154 -16.81 -4.84 9.78
N ALA A 155 -17.04 -5.63 8.72
CA ALA A 155 -15.98 -6.04 7.80
C ALA A 155 -15.30 -4.84 7.15
N LYS A 156 -16.10 -3.85 6.74
CA LYS A 156 -15.60 -2.61 6.14
C LYS A 156 -14.72 -1.83 7.12
N THR A 157 -15.11 -1.72 8.39
CA THR A 157 -14.31 -1.04 9.42
C THR A 157 -13.04 -1.80 9.79
N ALA A 158 -13.10 -3.13 9.84
CA ALA A 158 -11.94 -3.96 10.11
C ALA A 158 -10.88 -3.78 9.02
N VAL A 159 -11.29 -3.86 7.75
CA VAL A 159 -10.40 -3.63 6.61
C VAL A 159 -9.87 -2.19 6.60
N ALA A 160 -10.72 -1.19 6.80
CA ALA A 160 -10.27 0.21 6.80
C ALA A 160 -9.22 0.48 7.88
N THR A 161 -9.42 -0.06 9.09
CA THR A 161 -8.48 0.06 10.21
C THR A 161 -7.13 -0.60 9.92
N ILE A 162 -7.11 -1.67 9.14
CA ILE A 162 -5.86 -2.32 8.72
C ILE A 162 -5.10 -1.46 7.70
N VAL A 163 -5.80 -0.83 6.77
CA VAL A 163 -5.15 -0.08 5.68
C VAL A 163 -4.74 1.34 6.08
N ILE A 164 -5.55 2.05 6.87
CA ILE A 164 -5.33 3.46 7.25
C ILE A 164 -3.87 3.75 7.69
N PRO A 165 -3.26 2.95 8.57
CA PRO A 165 -1.87 3.15 8.99
C PRO A 165 -0.84 3.12 7.87
N THR A 166 -1.13 2.40 6.78
CA THR A 166 -0.22 2.28 5.65
C THR A 166 -0.11 3.56 4.81
N ALA A 167 -0.98 4.54 5.03
CA ALA A 167 -0.91 5.83 4.36
C ALA A 167 0.31 6.66 4.77
N TRP A 168 0.88 6.39 5.95
CA TRP A 168 1.97 7.18 6.52
C TRP A 168 3.27 6.43 6.31
N GLU A 169 3.88 6.64 5.16
CA GLU A 169 5.14 6.02 4.75
C GLU A 169 6.32 6.63 5.52
N PHE A 170 6.32 6.36 6.82
CA PHE A 170 7.27 6.85 7.81
C PHE A 170 8.26 5.75 8.20
N GLY A 171 9.55 6.09 8.21
CA GLY A 171 10.64 5.21 8.62
C GLY A 171 11.82 5.23 7.64
N PRO A 172 13.05 4.94 8.10
CA PRO A 172 14.26 5.00 7.27
C PRO A 172 14.26 3.99 6.12
N GLY A 173 13.48 2.91 6.23
CA GLY A 173 13.30 1.92 5.16
C GLY A 173 12.26 2.30 4.10
N GLN A 174 11.49 3.37 4.30
CA GLN A 174 10.40 3.74 3.38
C GLN A 174 10.96 4.40 2.13
N ILE A 175 10.59 3.85 0.97
CA ILE A 175 11.09 4.28 -0.35
C ILE A 175 10.91 5.78 -0.55
N ASN A 176 9.74 6.28 -0.21
CA ASN A 176 9.38 7.68 -0.35
C ASN A 176 10.22 8.61 0.55
N ALA A 177 10.55 8.19 1.78
CA ALA A 177 11.45 8.92 2.65
C ALA A 177 12.90 8.94 2.11
N VAL A 178 13.38 7.80 1.59
CA VAL A 178 14.72 7.68 0.99
C VAL A 178 14.86 8.58 -0.24
N ILE A 179 13.86 8.56 -1.13
CA ILE A 179 13.85 9.38 -2.34
C ILE A 179 13.80 10.87 -1.99
N GLY A 180 12.96 11.25 -1.02
CA GLY A 180 12.86 12.63 -0.57
C GLY A 180 14.16 13.16 0.00
N ALA A 181 14.79 12.43 0.92
CA ALA A 181 16.06 12.83 1.52
C ALA A 181 17.17 13.02 0.47
N LYS A 182 17.27 12.08 -0.49
CA LYS A 182 18.23 12.17 -1.59
C LYS A 182 18.02 13.38 -2.49
N ALA A 183 16.77 13.77 -2.73
CA ALA A 183 16.44 14.88 -3.62
C ALA A 183 16.92 16.23 -3.08
N ILE A 184 16.98 16.40 -1.76
CA ILE A 184 17.46 17.63 -1.11
C ILE A 184 18.85 17.46 -0.50
N HIS A 185 19.58 16.41 -0.89
CA HIS A 185 20.95 16.12 -0.47
C HIS A 185 21.17 16.02 1.04
N ILE A 186 20.21 15.44 1.77
CA ILE A 186 20.39 15.14 3.19
C ILE A 186 20.31 13.63 3.45
N GLU A 187 20.88 13.21 4.57
CA GLU A 187 20.80 11.81 4.98
C GLU A 187 19.37 11.41 5.38
N VAL A 188 19.02 10.14 5.13
CA VAL A 188 17.65 9.62 5.33
C VAL A 188 17.23 9.67 6.80
N MET A 189 18.14 9.30 7.72
CA MET A 189 17.79 9.23 9.13
C MET A 189 17.52 10.63 9.74
N PRO A 190 18.38 11.64 9.54
CA PRO A 190 18.05 13.03 9.89
C PRO A 190 16.76 13.52 9.23
N PHE A 191 16.51 13.22 7.94
CA PHE A 191 15.25 13.60 7.30
C PHE A 191 14.02 13.05 8.03
N VAL A 192 14.03 11.74 8.34
CA VAL A 192 12.91 11.07 9.01
C VAL A 192 12.70 11.62 10.42
N VAL A 193 13.78 11.78 11.20
CA VAL A 193 13.73 12.23 12.59
C VAL A 193 13.36 13.71 12.67
N ASP A 194 14.06 14.56 11.94
CA ASP A 194 13.90 15.99 12.08
C ASP A 194 12.63 16.46 11.37
N HIS A 195 12.33 15.96 10.16
CA HIS A 195 11.28 16.53 9.32
C HIS A 195 9.99 15.72 9.28
N GLN A 196 9.99 14.40 9.55
CA GLN A 196 8.77 13.58 9.49
C GLN A 196 8.22 13.16 10.86
N LEU A 197 9.06 13.03 11.89
CA LEU A 197 8.65 12.50 13.20
C LEU A 197 7.51 13.31 13.84
N LEU A 198 7.59 14.64 13.80
CA LEU A 198 6.56 15.52 14.35
C LEU A 198 5.19 15.27 13.68
N PHE A 199 5.20 15.13 12.36
CA PHE A 199 3.99 14.83 11.58
C PHE A 199 3.44 13.46 11.97
N GLN A 200 4.31 12.45 12.09
CA GLN A 200 3.91 11.11 12.49
C GLN A 200 3.24 11.10 13.87
N ILE A 201 3.82 11.78 14.86
CA ILE A 201 3.24 11.87 16.21
C ILE A 201 1.86 12.55 16.17
N ALA A 202 1.72 13.65 15.43
CA ALA A 202 0.44 14.33 15.29
C ALA A 202 -0.62 13.43 14.62
N LEU A 203 -0.24 12.67 13.61
CA LEU A 203 -1.12 11.73 12.90
C LEU A 203 -1.52 10.53 13.78
N LEU A 204 -0.59 10.02 14.59
CA LEU A 204 -0.86 8.94 15.57
C LEU A 204 -1.89 9.34 16.63
N VAL A 205 -2.05 10.63 16.92
CA VAL A 205 -3.06 11.12 17.88
C VAL A 205 -4.37 11.45 17.16
N THR A 206 -4.30 12.22 16.08
CA THR A 206 -5.49 12.77 15.40
C THR A 206 -6.29 11.70 14.67
N ILE A 207 -5.63 10.72 14.04
CA ILE A 207 -6.31 9.79 13.15
C ILE A 207 -7.06 8.68 13.86
N PRO A 208 -6.56 8.08 14.95
CA PRO A 208 -7.38 7.17 15.73
C PRO A 208 -8.69 7.81 16.19
N PHE A 209 -8.66 9.09 16.58
CA PHE A 209 -9.85 9.83 16.97
C PHE A 209 -10.83 10.00 15.80
N VAL A 210 -10.37 10.54 14.67
CA VAL A 210 -11.21 10.74 13.48
C VAL A 210 -11.73 9.41 12.93
N ASN A 211 -10.88 8.37 12.89
CA ASN A 211 -11.26 7.03 12.44
C ASN A 211 -12.36 6.47 13.33
N ILE A 212 -12.21 6.49 14.65
CA ILE A 212 -13.26 5.99 15.56
C ILE A 212 -14.60 6.69 15.29
N MET A 213 -14.61 8.02 15.21
CA MET A 213 -15.83 8.78 14.98
C MET A 213 -16.46 8.45 13.62
N TRP A 214 -15.64 8.38 12.57
CA TRP A 214 -16.11 8.10 11.21
C TRP A 214 -16.63 6.68 11.04
N GLN A 215 -15.92 5.68 11.57
CA GLN A 215 -16.35 4.29 11.52
C GLN A 215 -17.65 4.09 12.28
N ARG A 216 -17.77 4.69 13.47
CA ARG A 216 -19.01 4.67 14.25
C ARG A 216 -20.18 5.32 13.53
N HIS A 217 -19.93 6.45 12.86
CA HIS A 217 -20.96 7.12 12.05
C HIS A 217 -21.42 6.22 10.89
N CYS A 218 -20.48 5.65 10.14
CA CYS A 218 -20.79 4.78 9.00
C CYS A 218 -21.50 3.49 9.44
N ASP A 219 -21.04 2.83 10.51
CA ASP A 219 -21.67 1.62 11.05
C ASP A 219 -23.11 1.92 11.51
N ARG A 220 -23.34 3.03 12.21
CA ARG A 220 -24.68 3.45 12.63
C ARG A 220 -25.60 3.74 11.44
N LYS A 221 -25.07 4.37 10.39
CA LYS A 221 -25.82 4.66 9.15
C LYS A 221 -26.20 3.38 8.40
N GLU A 222 -25.35 2.36 8.46
CA GLU A 222 -25.58 1.05 7.85
C GLU A 222 -26.41 0.11 8.75
N GLY A 223 -26.82 0.55 9.95
CA GLY A 223 -27.59 -0.25 10.90
C GLY A 223 -26.79 -1.40 11.54
N HIS A 224 -25.45 -1.32 11.52
CA HIS A 224 -24.58 -2.36 12.06
C HIS A 224 -24.60 -2.35 13.59
N ASP A 225 -25.05 -3.46 14.19
CA ASP A 225 -25.02 -3.66 15.65
C ASP A 225 -23.79 -4.48 16.04
N ALA A 226 -22.77 -3.78 16.54
CA ALA A 226 -21.53 -4.41 17.00
C ALA A 226 -21.73 -5.35 18.20
N ALA A 227 -22.76 -5.13 19.03
CA ALA A 227 -23.03 -6.01 20.17
C ALA A 227 -23.65 -7.34 19.69
N ALA A 228 -24.57 -7.28 18.73
CA ALA A 228 -25.19 -8.46 18.14
C ALA A 228 -24.19 -9.30 17.32
N GLU A 229 -23.21 -8.68 16.66
CA GLU A 229 -22.22 -9.36 15.81
C GLU A 229 -21.03 -9.95 16.56
N ARG A 230 -20.85 -9.59 17.83
CA ARG A 230 -19.73 -10.05 18.65
C ARG A 230 -19.78 -11.56 18.88
N GLY A 231 -18.64 -12.24 18.73
CA GLY A 231 -18.55 -13.69 18.93
C GLY A 231 -19.08 -14.55 17.77
N LYS A 232 -19.94 -14.02 16.90
CA LYS A 232 -20.49 -14.76 15.75
C LYS A 232 -19.42 -15.23 14.78
N TYR A 233 -18.41 -14.39 14.54
CA TYR A 233 -17.32 -14.73 13.62
C TYR A 233 -16.47 -15.90 14.13
N LEU A 234 -16.23 -15.98 15.44
CA LEU A 234 -15.59 -17.15 16.05
C LEU A 234 -16.44 -18.41 15.86
N HIS A 235 -17.75 -18.34 16.08
CA HIS A 235 -18.64 -19.48 15.85
C HIS A 235 -18.62 -19.98 14.40
N GLU A 236 -18.61 -19.06 13.42
CA GLU A 236 -18.52 -19.44 11.99
C GLU A 236 -17.17 -20.11 11.67
N LEU A 237 -16.08 -19.59 12.23
CA LEU A 237 -14.74 -20.16 12.08
C LEU A 237 -14.61 -21.51 12.77
N GLU A 238 -15.16 -21.68 13.98
CA GLU A 238 -15.17 -22.94 14.72
C GLU A 238 -16.01 -24.02 14.01
N ALA A 239 -17.16 -23.65 13.44
CA ALA A 239 -17.96 -24.58 12.63
C ALA A 239 -17.21 -25.10 11.40
N LYS A 240 -16.30 -24.30 10.84
CA LYS A 240 -15.42 -24.72 9.72
C LYS A 240 -14.19 -25.51 10.17
N HIS A 241 -13.77 -25.38 11.43
CA HIS A 241 -12.47 -25.84 11.92
C HIS A 241 -12.52 -26.47 13.33
N GLU A 242 -13.51 -27.33 13.57
CA GLU A 242 -13.83 -27.88 14.91
C GLU A 242 -12.67 -28.68 15.56
N ASN A 243 -11.79 -29.27 14.74
CA ASN A 243 -10.69 -30.12 15.19
C ASN A 243 -9.30 -29.45 15.21
N THR A 244 -9.22 -28.11 15.15
CA THR A 244 -7.92 -27.42 15.04
C THR A 244 -7.23 -27.26 16.42
N PRO A 245 -5.96 -27.69 16.57
CA PRO A 245 -5.23 -27.59 17.83
C PRO A 245 -5.03 -26.15 18.30
N GLY A 246 -5.12 -25.92 19.62
CA GLY A 246 -4.98 -24.57 20.18
C GLY A 246 -3.66 -23.87 19.89
N TYR A 247 -2.55 -24.61 19.76
CA TYR A 247 -1.24 -24.04 19.44
C TYR A 247 -1.16 -23.46 18.01
N TYR A 248 -2.14 -23.76 17.14
CA TYR A 248 -2.22 -23.13 15.82
C TYR A 248 -2.41 -21.62 15.91
N ALA A 249 -2.89 -21.10 17.05
CA ALA A 249 -2.97 -19.68 17.33
C ALA A 249 -1.62 -18.94 17.21
N LEU A 250 -0.50 -19.65 17.38
CA LEU A 250 0.83 -19.06 17.25
C LEU A 250 1.28 -18.94 15.80
N LEU A 251 0.76 -19.77 14.89
CA LEU A 251 1.22 -19.82 13.50
C LEU A 251 1.06 -18.47 12.75
N PRO A 252 -0.06 -17.75 12.88
CA PRO A 252 -0.18 -16.44 12.24
C PRO A 252 0.72 -15.37 12.87
N VAL A 253 1.24 -15.61 14.09
CA VAL A 253 2.16 -14.69 14.79
C VAL A 253 3.62 -14.90 14.37
N ILE A 254 3.99 -16.11 13.91
CA ILE A 254 5.36 -16.46 13.46
C ILE A 254 5.95 -15.45 12.46
N PRO A 255 5.22 -15.02 11.41
CA PRO A 255 5.67 -13.95 10.51
C PRO A 255 6.22 -12.71 11.22
N PHE A 256 5.52 -12.24 12.26
CA PHE A 256 5.91 -11.05 13.01
C PHE A 256 7.09 -11.34 13.93
N VAL A 257 7.15 -12.52 14.53
CA VAL A 257 8.30 -12.94 15.35
C VAL A 257 9.56 -12.99 14.50
N PHE A 258 9.48 -13.50 13.28
CA PHE A 258 10.62 -13.48 12.35
C PHE A 258 11.01 -12.08 11.95
N LEU A 259 10.05 -11.24 11.55
CA LEU A 259 10.34 -9.88 11.12
C LEU A 259 10.87 -8.99 12.25
N PHE A 260 10.33 -9.12 13.45
CA PHE A 260 10.71 -8.29 14.59
C PHE A 260 11.93 -8.84 15.34
N GLY A 261 11.95 -10.14 15.63
CA GLY A 261 13.01 -10.79 16.40
C GLY A 261 14.35 -10.86 15.66
N PHE A 262 14.34 -10.88 14.33
CA PHE A 262 15.54 -10.79 13.49
C PHE A 262 15.65 -9.44 12.78
N SER A 263 15.03 -8.39 13.35
CA SER A 263 15.28 -7.02 12.90
C SER A 263 16.65 -6.53 13.40
N GLU A 264 17.19 -5.51 12.73
CA GLU A 264 18.47 -4.88 13.10
C GLU A 264 18.49 -4.32 14.53
N LEU A 265 17.33 -4.16 15.17
CA LEU A 265 17.20 -3.75 16.57
C LEU A 265 17.58 -4.84 17.58
N PHE A 266 17.48 -6.12 17.21
CA PHE A 266 17.68 -7.25 18.13
C PHE A 266 18.80 -8.19 17.67
N VAL A 267 18.94 -8.43 16.35
CA VAL A 267 19.94 -9.33 15.79
C VAL A 267 20.50 -8.74 14.49
N SER A 268 21.66 -8.10 14.57
CA SER A 268 22.34 -7.47 13.42
C SER A 268 23.02 -8.47 12.47
N ALA A 269 23.15 -9.74 12.85
CA ALA A 269 23.82 -10.78 12.05
C ALA A 269 22.90 -11.46 11.00
N ILE A 270 21.57 -11.36 11.13
CA ILE A 270 20.62 -12.08 10.28
C ILE A 270 19.74 -11.08 9.55
N LYS A 271 19.77 -11.11 8.20
CA LYS A 271 18.88 -10.29 7.37
C LYS A 271 17.59 -11.04 7.05
N MET A 272 16.51 -10.70 7.75
CA MET A 272 15.19 -11.30 7.52
C MET A 272 14.35 -10.43 6.56
N THR A 273 14.13 -10.89 5.34
CA THR A 273 13.19 -10.23 4.40
C THR A 273 11.78 -10.77 4.56
N ILE A 274 10.78 -10.01 4.12
CA ILE A 274 9.38 -10.44 4.21
C ILE A 274 9.10 -11.74 3.45
N PRO A 275 9.56 -11.94 2.20
CA PRO A 275 9.41 -13.23 1.51
C PRO A 275 10.03 -14.38 2.29
N VAL A 276 11.23 -14.20 2.84
CA VAL A 276 11.89 -15.25 3.64
C VAL A 276 11.07 -15.57 4.88
N ALA A 277 10.61 -14.57 5.64
CA ALA A 277 9.75 -14.79 6.80
C ALA A 277 8.45 -15.53 6.45
N MET A 278 7.81 -15.18 5.34
CA MET A 278 6.59 -15.84 4.87
C MET A 278 6.86 -17.29 4.45
N MET A 279 7.89 -17.54 3.64
CA MET A 279 8.23 -18.89 3.17
C MET A 279 8.73 -19.78 4.31
N SER A 280 9.46 -19.23 5.28
CA SER A 280 9.83 -19.93 6.52
C SER A 280 8.59 -20.26 7.35
N THR A 281 7.64 -19.33 7.47
CA THR A 281 6.35 -19.59 8.15
C THR A 281 5.59 -20.70 7.44
N MET A 282 5.48 -20.66 6.11
CA MET A 282 4.83 -21.69 5.30
C MET A 282 5.47 -23.06 5.52
N THR A 283 6.80 -23.11 5.45
CA THR A 283 7.58 -24.34 5.67
C THR A 283 7.31 -24.92 7.06
N LEU A 284 7.33 -24.07 8.10
CA LEU A 284 7.00 -24.50 9.46
C LEU A 284 5.57 -25.01 9.57
N CYS A 285 4.59 -24.35 8.94
CA CYS A 285 3.21 -24.81 8.97
C CYS A 285 3.05 -26.17 8.27
N ILE A 286 3.72 -26.39 7.14
CA ILE A 286 3.73 -27.69 6.44
C ILE A 286 4.39 -28.77 7.31
N ILE A 287 5.52 -28.46 7.97
CA ILE A 287 6.18 -29.41 8.88
C ILE A 287 5.24 -29.78 10.03
N ILE A 288 4.55 -28.80 10.62
CA ILE A 288 3.60 -29.02 11.70
C ILE A 288 2.41 -29.89 11.23
N GLU A 289 1.85 -29.61 10.05
CA GLU A 289 0.79 -30.42 9.45
C GLU A 289 1.28 -31.84 9.12
N ALA A 290 2.50 -32.00 8.61
CA ALA A 290 3.10 -33.30 8.31
C ALA A 290 3.33 -34.14 9.58
N LEU A 291 3.80 -33.51 10.66
CA LEU A 291 3.97 -34.16 11.96
C LEU A 291 2.61 -34.52 12.57
N ARG A 292 1.62 -33.63 12.49
CA ARG A 292 0.26 -33.84 13.02
C ARG A 292 -0.44 -35.00 12.32
N TYR A 293 -0.45 -35.00 10.99
CA TYR A 293 -1.13 -36.04 10.21
C TYR A 293 -0.27 -37.29 9.98
N ARG A 294 1.00 -37.26 10.39
CA ARG A 294 2.02 -38.28 10.10
C ARG A 294 2.06 -38.65 8.62
N SER A 295 1.83 -37.68 7.74
CA SER A 295 1.69 -37.89 6.30
C SER A 295 1.96 -36.60 5.53
N LEU A 296 2.93 -36.65 4.62
CA LEU A 296 3.22 -35.55 3.69
C LEU A 296 2.08 -35.30 2.71
N ASN A 297 1.41 -36.36 2.24
CA ASN A 297 0.26 -36.24 1.33
C ASN A 297 -0.86 -35.41 1.96
N LYS A 298 -1.15 -35.61 3.26
CA LYS A 298 -2.16 -34.82 3.98
C LYS A 298 -1.68 -33.40 4.25
N ALA A 299 -0.40 -33.19 4.55
CA ALA A 299 0.16 -31.85 4.74
C ALA A 299 0.10 -30.99 3.45
N PHE A 300 0.30 -31.61 2.29
CA PHE A 300 0.21 -30.95 0.99
C PHE A 300 -1.22 -30.81 0.47
N ALA A 301 -2.22 -31.47 1.06
CA ALA A 301 -3.62 -31.36 0.62
C ALA A 301 -4.12 -29.90 0.66
N ASN A 302 -3.64 -29.09 1.60
CA ASN A 302 -3.99 -27.68 1.74
C ASN A 302 -3.08 -26.73 0.92
N PHE A 303 -2.09 -27.24 0.20
CA PHE A 303 -1.13 -26.42 -0.54
C PHE A 303 -1.79 -25.64 -1.70
N GLU A 304 -2.89 -26.16 -2.25
CA GLU A 304 -3.69 -25.46 -3.26
C GLU A 304 -4.22 -24.09 -2.77
N ALA A 305 -4.51 -23.95 -1.48
CA ALA A 305 -4.92 -22.68 -0.91
C ALA A 305 -3.82 -21.62 -1.00
N TRP A 306 -2.56 -22.03 -0.81
CA TRP A 306 -1.40 -21.14 -1.00
C TRP A 306 -1.25 -20.70 -2.46
N LEU A 307 -1.43 -21.63 -3.42
CA LEU A 307 -1.40 -21.32 -4.85
C LEU A 307 -2.55 -20.39 -5.27
N THR A 308 -3.74 -20.63 -4.74
CA THR A 308 -4.93 -19.81 -5.02
C THR A 308 -4.74 -18.38 -4.52
N GLY A 309 -4.26 -18.22 -3.27
CA GLY A 309 -3.97 -16.90 -2.69
C GLY A 309 -2.90 -16.14 -3.49
N THR A 310 -1.84 -16.85 -3.89
CA THR A 310 -0.78 -16.34 -4.76
C THR A 310 -1.33 -15.84 -6.11
N GLY A 311 -2.12 -16.67 -6.80
CA GLY A 311 -2.67 -16.37 -8.12
C GLY A 311 -3.63 -15.17 -8.10
N MET A 312 -4.45 -15.06 -7.05
CA MET A 312 -5.38 -13.94 -6.89
C MET A 312 -4.64 -12.59 -6.84
N ILE A 313 -3.55 -12.50 -6.06
CA ILE A 313 -2.77 -11.26 -5.93
C ILE A 313 -1.94 -10.97 -7.15
N PHE A 314 -1.39 -12.00 -7.79
CA PHE A 314 -0.70 -11.84 -9.05
C PHE A 314 -1.64 -11.21 -10.10
N GLY A 315 -2.83 -11.78 -10.28
CA GLY A 315 -3.78 -11.32 -11.29
C GLY A 315 -4.41 -9.96 -11.00
N SER A 316 -4.69 -9.65 -9.73
CA SER A 316 -5.41 -8.42 -9.35
C SER A 316 -4.50 -7.22 -9.10
N VAL A 317 -3.35 -7.41 -8.44
CA VAL A 317 -2.49 -6.32 -7.96
C VAL A 317 -1.23 -6.17 -8.75
N LEU A 318 -0.52 -7.28 -8.96
CA LEU A 318 0.79 -7.22 -9.59
C LEU A 318 0.67 -6.68 -11.02
N THR A 319 -0.26 -7.23 -11.80
CA THR A 319 -0.53 -6.78 -13.18
C THR A 319 -0.85 -5.29 -13.26
N LEU A 320 -1.59 -4.75 -12.29
CA LEU A 320 -1.93 -3.33 -12.23
C LEU A 320 -0.72 -2.45 -11.90
N MET A 321 0.11 -2.88 -10.94
CA MET A 321 1.36 -2.21 -10.60
C MET A 321 2.31 -2.17 -11.81
N LEU A 322 2.44 -3.28 -12.55
CA LEU A 322 3.26 -3.35 -13.76
C LEU A 322 2.76 -2.40 -14.85
N ALA A 323 1.45 -2.39 -15.10
CA ALA A 323 0.84 -1.50 -16.09
C ALA A 323 1.04 -0.01 -15.73
N ALA A 324 0.89 0.36 -14.46
CA ALA A 324 1.10 1.72 -13.99
C ALA A 324 2.56 2.20 -14.17
N GLU A 325 3.52 1.33 -13.92
CA GLU A 325 4.93 1.67 -14.08
C GLU A 325 5.36 1.76 -15.54
N PHE A 326 4.82 0.89 -16.38
CA PHE A 326 5.03 0.96 -17.81
C PHE A 326 4.45 2.27 -18.39
N PHE A 327 3.29 2.71 -17.91
CA PHE A 327 2.73 4.03 -18.20
C PHE A 327 3.63 5.18 -17.74
N SER A 328 4.14 5.11 -16.50
CA SER A 328 5.06 6.11 -15.96
C SER A 328 6.35 6.23 -16.79
N ALA A 329 6.89 5.11 -17.25
CA ALA A 329 8.08 5.12 -18.13
C ALA A 329 7.80 5.89 -19.44
N GLY A 330 6.61 5.73 -20.02
CA GLY A 330 6.18 6.49 -21.19
C GLY A 330 6.12 8.00 -20.98
N LEU A 331 5.57 8.45 -19.84
CA LEU A 331 5.50 9.88 -19.49
C LEU A 331 6.89 10.50 -19.29
N THR A 332 7.82 9.76 -18.68
CA THR A 332 9.20 10.22 -18.50
C THR A 332 9.91 10.38 -19.85
N ASN A 333 9.80 9.38 -20.73
CA ASN A 333 10.48 9.35 -22.02
C ASN A 333 10.03 10.49 -22.97
N ILE A 334 8.76 10.88 -22.94
CA ILE A 334 8.27 12.01 -23.77
C ILE A 334 8.55 13.39 -23.17
N GLY A 335 9.22 13.48 -22.01
CA GLY A 335 9.50 14.75 -21.33
C GLY A 335 8.24 15.45 -20.79
N ALA A 336 7.15 14.71 -20.59
CA ALA A 336 5.87 15.26 -20.14
C ALA A 336 5.94 15.95 -18.79
N ILE A 337 6.76 15.38 -17.92
CA ILE A 337 6.91 15.81 -16.54
C ILE A 337 7.37 17.27 -16.51
N THR A 338 8.35 17.66 -17.33
CA THR A 338 8.90 19.02 -17.37
C THR A 338 7.88 20.06 -17.88
N GLN A 339 7.09 19.70 -18.89
CA GLN A 339 6.12 20.62 -19.50
C GLN A 339 4.91 20.90 -18.60
N LEU A 340 4.54 19.93 -17.75
CA LEU A 340 3.52 20.14 -16.73
C LEU A 340 3.96 21.17 -15.67
N ILE A 341 5.27 21.34 -15.44
CA ILE A 341 5.84 22.31 -14.49
C ILE A 341 5.79 23.73 -15.03
N ASP A 342 6.13 23.94 -16.30
CA ASP A 342 6.11 25.27 -16.91
C ASP A 342 4.70 25.83 -17.01
N LEU A 343 3.70 24.96 -17.21
CA LEU A 343 2.30 25.33 -17.11
C LEU A 343 1.94 25.83 -15.69
N ALA A 344 2.46 25.19 -14.65
CA ALA A 344 2.18 25.54 -13.25
C ALA A 344 2.71 26.94 -12.87
N LYS A 345 3.83 27.41 -13.46
CA LYS A 345 4.39 28.74 -13.19
C LYS A 345 3.54 29.89 -13.70
N SER A 346 2.68 29.65 -14.69
CA SER A 346 1.80 30.68 -15.25
C SER A 346 0.67 31.14 -14.31
N PHE A 347 0.48 30.46 -13.17
CA PHE A 347 -0.62 30.68 -12.24
C PHE A 347 -0.31 31.59 -11.03
N ASP A 348 0.91 32.14 -10.92
CA ASP A 348 1.35 33.11 -9.88
C ASP A 348 0.96 32.72 -8.43
N LEU A 349 1.23 31.46 -8.06
CA LEU A 349 0.83 30.89 -6.77
C LEU A 349 1.79 31.30 -5.63
N ASN A 350 1.24 31.66 -4.46
CA ASN A 350 2.04 31.88 -3.25
C ASN A 350 2.67 30.55 -2.73
N PRO A 351 3.70 30.58 -1.85
CA PRO A 351 4.42 29.38 -1.41
C PRO A 351 3.53 28.26 -0.82
N LEU A 352 2.53 28.65 -0.02
CA LEU A 352 1.54 27.71 0.53
C LEU A 352 0.65 27.13 -0.58
N GLY A 353 0.19 27.97 -1.51
CA GLY A 353 -0.60 27.59 -2.68
C GLY A 353 0.15 26.65 -3.60
N LEU A 354 1.46 26.86 -3.77
CA LEU A 354 2.34 25.96 -4.50
C LEU A 354 2.42 24.59 -3.81
N SER A 355 2.64 24.57 -2.49
CA SER A 355 2.62 23.34 -1.68
C SER A 355 1.29 22.61 -1.76
N LEU A 356 0.16 23.32 -1.68
CA LEU A 356 -1.19 22.77 -1.82
C LEU A 356 -1.40 22.16 -3.21
N VAL A 357 -1.05 22.89 -4.27
CA VAL A 357 -1.26 22.42 -5.66
C VAL A 357 -0.42 21.18 -5.93
N PHE A 358 0.86 21.17 -5.53
CA PHE A 358 1.72 20.01 -5.71
C PHE A 358 1.25 18.82 -4.88
N SER A 359 0.86 19.04 -3.61
CA SER A 359 0.37 17.96 -2.76
C SER A 359 -0.97 17.41 -3.24
N LEU A 360 -1.88 18.27 -3.71
CA LEU A 360 -3.15 17.87 -4.32
C LEU A 360 -2.90 17.09 -5.61
N PHE A 361 -1.99 17.56 -6.46
CA PHE A 361 -1.61 16.87 -7.69
C PHE A 361 -1.07 15.47 -7.41
N ILE A 362 -0.19 15.34 -6.41
CA ILE A 362 0.36 14.04 -6.00
C ILE A 362 -0.71 13.14 -5.39
N LEU A 363 -1.58 13.68 -4.53
CA LEU A 363 -2.71 12.94 -3.96
C LEU A 363 -3.65 12.42 -5.04
N LEU A 364 -4.02 13.26 -6.01
CA LEU A 364 -4.89 12.89 -7.12
C LEU A 364 -4.20 11.86 -8.03
N THR A 365 -2.92 12.04 -8.33
CA THR A 365 -2.16 11.08 -9.14
C THR A 365 -2.04 9.74 -8.42
N ALA A 366 -1.77 9.73 -7.13
CA ALA A 366 -1.74 8.51 -6.32
C ALA A 366 -3.12 7.86 -6.20
N PHE A 367 -4.19 8.66 -6.12
CA PHE A 367 -5.57 8.18 -6.12
C PHE A 367 -5.95 7.52 -7.45
N ILE A 368 -5.61 8.14 -8.57
CA ILE A 368 -5.92 7.65 -9.93
C ILE A 368 -5.08 6.40 -10.25
N THR A 369 -3.79 6.44 -9.93
CA THR A 369 -2.87 5.33 -10.25
C THR A 369 -2.95 4.18 -9.24
N GLY A 370 -3.49 4.44 -8.04
CA GLY A 370 -3.47 3.47 -6.94
C GLY A 370 -2.07 3.22 -6.36
N SER A 371 -1.08 4.07 -6.68
CA SER A 371 0.32 3.93 -6.25
C SER A 371 0.77 5.18 -5.51
N GLY A 372 1.28 4.99 -4.28
CA GLY A 372 1.92 6.08 -3.53
C GLY A 372 3.35 6.35 -4.01
N ASN A 373 4.05 5.34 -4.52
CA ASN A 373 5.46 5.50 -4.88
C ASN A 373 5.65 6.11 -6.27
N ALA A 374 4.76 5.78 -7.23
CA ALA A 374 4.93 6.20 -8.62
C ALA A 374 4.91 7.73 -8.81
N PRO A 375 3.95 8.48 -8.23
CA PRO A 375 3.97 9.95 -8.33
C PRO A 375 5.20 10.54 -7.64
N VAL A 376 5.60 9.99 -6.50
CA VAL A 376 6.77 10.48 -5.76
C VAL A 376 8.05 10.30 -6.58
N MET A 377 8.26 9.11 -7.17
CA MET A 377 9.40 8.85 -8.05
C MET A 377 9.43 9.76 -9.28
N ALA A 378 8.26 10.04 -9.86
CA ALA A 378 8.16 10.87 -11.06
C ALA A 378 8.38 12.36 -10.79
N PHE A 379 7.91 12.86 -9.65
CA PHE A 379 7.81 14.30 -9.40
C PHE A 379 8.75 14.84 -8.30
N ILE A 380 9.38 14.00 -7.48
CA ILE A 380 10.33 14.50 -6.49
C ILE A 380 11.56 15.24 -7.07
N PRO A 381 12.18 14.80 -8.19
CA PRO A 381 13.32 15.51 -8.75
C PRO A 381 13.03 16.97 -9.12
N ILE A 382 11.75 17.33 -9.24
CA ILE A 382 11.27 18.69 -9.52
C ILE A 382 11.29 19.56 -8.28
N VAL A 383 11.17 18.98 -7.09
CA VAL A 383 11.05 19.74 -5.83
C VAL A 383 12.20 20.74 -5.63
N PRO A 384 13.49 20.35 -5.76
CA PRO A 384 14.60 21.30 -5.64
C PRO A 384 14.59 22.39 -6.73
N LEU A 385 14.14 22.05 -7.94
CA LEU A 385 14.08 22.97 -9.07
C LEU A 385 13.00 24.03 -8.87
N VAL A 386 11.82 23.62 -8.41
CA VAL A 386 10.72 24.52 -8.09
C VAL A 386 11.06 25.36 -6.87
N SER A 387 11.61 24.76 -5.82
CA SER A 387 11.97 25.50 -4.61
C SER A 387 13.03 26.57 -4.88
N GLY A 388 14.03 26.27 -5.72
CA GLY A 388 15.06 27.24 -6.12
C GLY A 388 14.52 28.36 -7.01
N GLN A 389 13.54 28.10 -7.88
CA GLN A 389 12.97 29.14 -8.75
C GLN A 389 11.94 30.04 -8.06
N PHE A 390 11.26 29.54 -7.04
CA PHE A 390 10.31 30.31 -6.23
C PHE A 390 10.95 30.88 -4.95
N ASP A 391 12.24 30.63 -4.70
CA ASP A 391 12.99 31.03 -3.50
C ASP A 391 12.31 30.59 -2.18
N ILE A 392 11.89 29.33 -2.12
CA ILE A 392 11.21 28.74 -0.96
C ILE A 392 11.98 27.56 -0.39
N ASN A 393 11.71 27.21 0.87
CA ASN A 393 12.27 26.02 1.50
C ASN A 393 11.80 24.75 0.75
N PRO A 394 12.67 23.86 0.24
CA PRO A 394 12.27 22.64 -0.45
C PRO A 394 11.42 21.70 0.41
N LEU A 395 11.59 21.72 1.73
CA LEU A 395 10.80 20.91 2.66
C LEU A 395 9.32 21.33 2.71
N LEU A 396 9.02 22.59 2.38
CA LEU A 396 7.64 23.11 2.26
C LEU A 396 6.84 22.34 1.20
N LEU A 397 7.50 21.89 0.13
CA LEU A 397 6.90 21.07 -0.91
C LEU A 397 7.07 19.57 -0.61
N LEU A 398 8.28 19.18 -0.20
CA LEU A 398 8.67 17.77 -0.12
C LEU A 398 7.84 16.98 0.90
N VAL A 399 7.78 17.45 2.14
CA VAL A 399 7.13 16.72 3.24
C VAL A 399 5.65 16.42 2.95
N PRO A 400 4.80 17.40 2.58
CA PRO A 400 3.39 17.13 2.33
C PRO A 400 3.17 16.27 1.08
N ILE A 401 4.00 16.37 0.04
CA ILE A 401 3.95 15.50 -1.15
C ILE A 401 4.11 14.03 -0.78
N LEU A 402 5.04 13.70 0.14
CA LEU A 402 5.26 12.32 0.58
C LEU A 402 4.04 11.73 1.29
N PHE A 403 3.40 12.50 2.17
CA PHE A 403 2.17 12.06 2.85
C PHE A 403 0.98 12.02 1.88
N ALA A 404 0.85 13.01 1.01
CA ALA A 404 -0.20 13.08 -0.01
C ALA A 404 -0.23 11.83 -0.90
N ALA A 405 0.95 11.32 -1.25
CA ALA A 405 1.10 10.09 -2.01
C ALA A 405 0.54 8.85 -1.30
N GLY A 406 0.93 8.62 -0.04
CA GLY A 406 0.43 7.49 0.74
C GLY A 406 -1.07 7.61 1.06
N ILE A 407 -1.54 8.83 1.32
CA ILE A 407 -2.96 9.17 1.51
C ILE A 407 -3.75 8.87 0.23
N GLY A 408 -3.32 9.40 -0.91
CA GLY A 408 -3.99 9.21 -2.20
C GLY A 408 -4.11 7.73 -2.58
N ARG A 409 -3.06 6.94 -2.34
CA ARG A 409 -3.13 5.47 -2.49
C ARG A 409 -4.19 4.84 -1.59
N THR A 410 -4.28 5.27 -0.33
CA THR A 410 -5.18 4.67 0.69
C THR A 410 -6.67 5.01 0.47
N ILE A 411 -6.93 6.08 -0.27
CA ILE A 411 -8.29 6.42 -0.71
C ILE A 411 -8.59 5.96 -2.14
N SER A 412 -7.67 5.26 -2.80
CA SER A 412 -7.87 4.80 -4.19
C SER A 412 -8.61 3.46 -4.27
N PRO A 413 -9.73 3.36 -5.01
CA PRO A 413 -10.40 2.08 -5.22
C PRO A 413 -9.63 1.16 -6.17
N VAL A 414 -8.64 1.69 -6.88
CA VAL A 414 -7.78 0.94 -7.79
C VAL A 414 -6.40 0.64 -7.19
N ALA A 415 -6.11 1.08 -5.96
CA ALA A 415 -4.88 0.69 -5.29
C ALA A 415 -4.85 -0.81 -5.06
N GLY A 416 -3.74 -1.43 -5.44
CA GLY A 416 -3.55 -2.88 -5.30
C GLY A 416 -3.79 -3.37 -3.86
N VAL A 417 -3.31 -2.62 -2.87
CA VAL A 417 -3.59 -2.91 -1.45
C VAL A 417 -5.09 -2.92 -1.15
N ILE A 418 -5.86 -1.94 -1.64
CA ILE A 418 -7.30 -1.83 -1.40
C ILE A 418 -8.05 -2.98 -2.07
N ILE A 419 -7.75 -3.25 -3.35
CA ILE A 419 -8.36 -4.36 -4.10
C ILE A 419 -8.15 -5.68 -3.38
N THR A 420 -6.93 -5.91 -2.91
CA THR A 420 -6.55 -7.13 -2.21
C THR A 420 -7.32 -7.36 -0.93
N VAL A 421 -7.26 -6.39 -0.02
CA VAL A 421 -7.90 -6.55 1.29
C VAL A 421 -9.42 -6.57 1.17
N ALA A 422 -9.98 -5.85 0.19
CA ALA A 422 -11.40 -5.90 -0.14
C ALA A 422 -11.77 -7.30 -0.67
N GLY A 423 -10.99 -7.87 -1.58
CA GLY A 423 -11.19 -9.20 -2.13
C GLY A 423 -11.17 -10.28 -1.05
N ILE A 424 -10.17 -10.26 -0.16
CA ILE A 424 -10.08 -11.21 0.98
C ILE A 424 -11.30 -11.10 1.90
N ALA A 425 -11.83 -9.89 2.09
CA ALA A 425 -13.00 -9.65 2.94
C ALA A 425 -14.35 -9.80 2.22
N ASN A 426 -14.39 -10.18 0.93
CA ASN A 426 -15.59 -10.19 0.09
C ASN A 426 -16.33 -8.83 0.07
N LEU A 427 -15.57 -7.73 0.02
CA LEU A 427 -16.09 -6.37 -0.06
C LEU A 427 -15.79 -5.76 -1.43
N SER A 428 -16.56 -4.72 -1.80
CA SER A 428 -16.14 -3.89 -2.92
C SER A 428 -14.98 -2.96 -2.49
N PRO A 429 -13.98 -2.70 -3.35
CA PRO A 429 -12.92 -1.71 -3.07
C PRO A 429 -13.47 -0.33 -2.70
N VAL A 430 -14.59 0.06 -3.31
CA VAL A 430 -15.27 1.33 -3.05
C VAL A 430 -15.80 1.41 -1.63
N ASP A 431 -16.25 0.30 -1.04
CA ASP A 431 -16.72 0.30 0.35
C ASP A 431 -15.57 0.54 1.32
N VAL A 432 -14.40 -0.02 1.05
CA VAL A 432 -13.19 0.25 1.82
C VAL A 432 -12.81 1.73 1.71
N VAL A 433 -12.80 2.29 0.50
CA VAL A 433 -12.48 3.71 0.27
C VAL A 433 -13.43 4.64 1.02
N LYS A 434 -14.74 4.37 1.03
CA LYS A 434 -15.70 5.19 1.81
C LYS A 434 -15.35 5.22 3.30
N ARG A 435 -14.82 4.12 3.83
CA ARG A 435 -14.39 4.02 5.23
C ARG A 435 -13.02 4.70 5.47
N THR A 436 -12.11 4.73 4.50
CA THR A 436 -10.80 5.38 4.67
C THR A 436 -10.80 6.86 4.32
N PHE A 437 -11.72 7.33 3.48
CA PHE A 437 -11.72 8.68 2.90
C PHE A 437 -11.64 9.80 3.95
N VAL A 438 -12.56 9.84 4.91
CA VAL A 438 -12.60 10.94 5.90
C VAL A 438 -11.38 10.96 6.82
N PRO A 439 -10.94 9.84 7.42
CA PRO A 439 -9.69 9.80 8.17
C PRO A 439 -8.50 10.28 7.35
N MET A 440 -8.41 9.88 6.09
CA MET A 440 -7.30 10.22 5.20
C MET A 440 -7.30 11.70 4.78
N MET A 441 -8.45 12.27 4.47
CA MET A 441 -8.55 13.70 4.17
C MET A 441 -8.29 14.54 5.41
N ALA A 442 -8.72 14.08 6.59
CA ALA A 442 -8.37 14.73 7.86
C ALA A 442 -6.85 14.70 8.10
N SER A 443 -6.16 13.57 7.84
CA SER A 443 -4.69 13.55 7.90
C SER A 443 -4.06 14.54 6.93
N MET A 444 -4.61 14.69 5.72
CA MET A 444 -4.07 15.62 4.75
C MET A 444 -4.16 17.07 5.23
N VAL A 445 -5.28 17.45 5.86
CA VAL A 445 -5.44 18.78 6.47
C VAL A 445 -4.43 19.00 7.58
N VAL A 446 -4.25 18.02 8.48
CA VAL A 446 -3.25 18.10 9.56
C VAL A 446 -1.84 18.27 9.00
N VAL A 447 -1.49 17.49 7.97
CA VAL A 447 -0.20 17.60 7.28
C VAL A 447 -0.02 19.01 6.70
N MET A 448 -0.98 19.54 5.95
CA MET A 448 -0.86 20.87 5.35
C MET A 448 -0.73 21.99 6.41
N VAL A 449 -1.49 21.91 7.49
CA VAL A 449 -1.41 22.89 8.59
C VAL A 449 -0.04 22.83 9.26
N LEU A 450 0.46 21.63 9.58
CA LEU A 450 1.80 21.48 10.18
C LEU A 450 2.92 21.92 9.24
N THR A 451 2.78 21.65 7.94
CA THR A 451 3.69 22.14 6.92
C THR A 451 3.73 23.67 6.88
N ALA A 452 2.57 24.32 6.91
CA ALA A 452 2.47 25.77 6.93
C ALA A 452 3.10 26.37 8.20
N ILE A 453 2.87 25.79 9.38
CA ILE A 453 3.45 26.25 10.64
C ILE A 453 4.98 26.11 10.66
N ARG A 454 5.50 25.07 10.00
CA ARG A 454 6.90 24.67 10.13
C ARG A 454 7.84 25.29 9.09
N TYR A 455 7.35 25.55 7.88
CA TYR A 455 8.19 25.86 6.73
C TYR A 455 7.85 27.17 6.02
N ILE A 456 6.85 27.91 6.51
CA ILE A 456 6.53 29.29 6.15
C ILE A 456 6.89 30.14 7.36
#